data_AF-A0A2E4X4D6-F1
#
_entry.id   AF-A0A2E4X4D6-F1
#
_cell.length_a   1.000
_cell.length_b   1.000
_cell.length_c   1.000
_cell.angle_alpha   90.00
_cell.angle_beta   90.00
_cell.angle_gamma   90.00
#
_symmetry.space_group_name_H-M   'P 1'
#
loop_
_entity.id
_entity.type
_entity.pdbx_description
1 polymer ?
#
loop_
_entity_poly.entity_id
_entity_poly.type
_entity_poly.pdbx_seq_one_letter_code
_entity_poly.pdbx_strand_id
1 'polypeptide(L)'
;MDNYYKIFFTIYFDYATSKNKIVTKFFKSDFDLGPSGFEEKFNDENIFRIWNKHANQTSLKILNPTTSFDDSKATNRKIITHRIVNLKTLSEVFLKKT
;
A
#
# COMPACT_ATOMS: atom_id res chain seq x y z
N MET A 1 -6.57 -13.91 -19.67
CA MET A 1 -6.83 -14.41 -18.31
C MET A 1 -6.08 -13.49 -17.39
N ASP A 2 -6.83 -12.76 -16.59
CA ASP A 2 -6.35 -11.61 -15.87
C ASP A 2 -5.67 -12.01 -14.56
N ASN A 3 -4.59 -11.31 -14.18
CA ASN A 3 -3.90 -11.56 -12.92
C ASN A 3 -4.59 -10.79 -11.79
N TYR A 4 -4.68 -11.42 -10.62
CA TYR A 4 -5.14 -10.81 -9.39
C TYR A 4 -4.03 -10.91 -8.36
N TYR A 5 -3.75 -9.81 -7.66
CA TYR A 5 -2.71 -9.76 -6.64
C TYR A 5 -3.28 -9.35 -5.29
N LYS A 6 -2.70 -9.90 -4.23
CA LYS A 6 -2.91 -9.42 -2.86
C LYS A 6 -1.60 -8.89 -2.32
N ILE A 7 -1.62 -7.65 -1.85
CA ILE A 7 -0.42 -6.91 -1.47
C ILE A 7 -0.48 -6.62 0.02
N PHE A 8 0.54 -7.00 0.77
CA PHE A 8 0.62 -6.80 2.22
C PHE A 8 1.68 -5.76 2.55
N PHE A 9 1.33 -4.75 3.33
CA PHE A 9 2.20 -3.59 3.56
C PHE A 9 2.01 -2.95 4.94
N THR A 10 2.95 -2.09 5.30
CA THR A 10 2.86 -1.17 6.44
C THR A 10 3.12 0.24 5.97
N ILE A 11 2.29 1.18 6.42
CA ILE A 11 2.49 2.60 6.16
C ILE A 11 2.86 3.28 7.46
N TYR A 12 3.93 4.06 7.43
CA TYR A 12 4.33 5.01 8.46
C TYR A 12 4.05 6.41 7.96
N PHE A 13 3.63 7.31 8.82
CA PHE A 13 3.41 8.71 8.49
C PHE A 13 3.48 9.56 9.75
N ASP A 14 3.85 10.82 9.57
CA ASP A 14 3.77 11.83 10.61
C ASP A 14 2.33 12.35 10.70
N TYR A 15 1.85 12.60 11.91
CA TYR A 15 0.47 13.00 12.16
C TYR A 15 0.40 14.19 13.11
N ALA A 16 -0.21 15.28 12.66
CA ALA A 16 -0.43 16.48 13.47
C ALA A 16 -1.60 16.26 14.45
N THR A 17 -1.33 16.32 15.77
CA THR A 17 -2.38 16.10 16.80
C THR A 17 -2.92 17.39 17.41
N SER A 18 -2.07 18.39 17.64
CA SER A 18 -2.39 19.69 18.26
C SER A 18 -1.40 20.75 17.76
N LYS A 19 -1.60 22.04 18.09
CA LYS A 19 -0.65 23.12 17.73
C LYS A 19 0.78 22.68 18.08
N ASN A 20 1.58 22.45 17.04
CA ASN A 20 3.00 22.07 17.06
C ASN A 20 3.36 20.67 17.59
N LYS A 21 2.41 19.74 17.75
CA LYS A 21 2.73 18.34 18.09
C LYS A 21 2.54 17.44 16.89
N ILE A 22 3.64 16.82 16.45
CA ILE A 22 3.71 15.80 15.42
C ILE A 22 4.07 14.47 16.09
N VAL A 23 3.34 13.41 15.78
CA VAL A 23 3.64 12.05 16.22
C VAL A 23 3.74 11.12 15.01
N THR A 24 4.65 10.16 15.04
CA THR A 24 4.68 9.12 14.03
C THR A 24 3.60 8.09 14.31
N LYS A 25 2.76 7.81 13.32
CA LYS A 25 1.77 6.74 13.33
C LYS A 25 2.09 5.72 12.25
N PHE A 26 1.53 4.53 12.43
CA PHE A 26 1.59 3.50 11.40
C PHE A 26 0.34 2.64 11.41
N PHE A 27 0.07 1.98 10.29
CA PHE A 27 -0.87 0.87 10.22
C PHE A 27 -0.37 -0.21 9.26
N LYS A 28 -0.82 -1.43 9.51
CA LYS A 28 -0.64 -2.57 8.60
C LYS A 28 -1.94 -2.75 7.82
N SER A 29 -1.85 -3.07 6.54
CA SER A 29 -3.03 -3.35 5.73
C SER A 29 -2.68 -4.25 4.55
N ASP A 30 -3.72 -4.66 3.85
CA ASP A 30 -3.64 -5.36 2.59
C ASP A 30 -4.50 -4.68 1.53
N PHE A 31 -4.13 -4.87 0.26
CA PHE A 31 -4.84 -4.32 -0.88
C PHE A 31 -4.96 -5.39 -1.96
N ASP A 32 -6.19 -5.60 -2.43
CA ASP A 32 -6.49 -6.50 -3.53
C ASP A 32 -6.44 -5.72 -4.84
N LEU A 33 -5.68 -6.23 -5.80
CA LEU A 33 -5.53 -5.64 -7.11
C LEU A 33 -6.04 -6.58 -8.19
N GLY A 34 -7.06 -6.13 -8.92
CA GLY A 34 -7.59 -6.80 -10.10
C GLY A 34 -7.17 -6.13 -11.42
N PRO A 35 -7.43 -6.78 -12.58
CA PRO A 35 -6.98 -6.37 -13.92
C PRO A 35 -7.34 -4.95 -14.34
N SER A 36 -8.44 -4.42 -13.83
CA SER A 36 -8.92 -3.07 -14.10
C SER A 36 -8.42 -2.03 -13.11
N GLY A 37 -7.52 -2.41 -12.19
CA GLY A 37 -7.06 -1.54 -11.10
C GLY A 37 -6.17 -0.38 -11.54
N PHE A 38 -5.51 -0.46 -12.71
CA PHE A 38 -4.55 0.54 -13.20
C PHE A 38 -4.68 0.79 -14.70
N GLU A 39 -4.28 2.00 -15.13
CA GLU A 39 -4.15 2.36 -16.56
C GLU A 39 -3.06 1.54 -17.26
N GLU A 40 -2.04 1.08 -16.53
CA GLU A 40 -0.95 0.26 -17.04
C GLU A 40 -1.25 -1.24 -16.79
N LYS A 41 -1.05 -2.08 -17.82
CA LYS A 41 -1.10 -3.55 -17.65
C LYS A 41 0.00 -4.00 -16.67
N PHE A 42 -0.38 -4.86 -15.73
CA PHE A 42 0.53 -5.36 -14.72
C PHE A 42 0.69 -6.89 -14.78
N ASN A 43 1.87 -7.37 -14.38
CA ASN A 43 2.28 -8.78 -14.33
C ASN A 43 3.26 -8.99 -13.17
N ASP A 44 3.73 -10.23 -12.98
CA ASP A 44 4.62 -10.60 -11.88
C ASP A 44 5.95 -9.80 -11.88
N GLU A 45 6.41 -9.34 -13.04
CA GLU A 45 7.68 -8.61 -13.21
C GLU A 45 7.56 -7.13 -12.82
N ASN A 46 6.40 -6.51 -13.07
CA ASN A 46 6.22 -5.05 -12.91
C ASN A 46 5.28 -4.65 -11.77
N ILE A 47 4.55 -5.60 -11.17
CA ILE A 47 3.53 -5.35 -10.14
C ILE A 47 4.06 -4.54 -8.96
N PHE A 48 5.29 -4.82 -8.51
CA PHE A 48 5.89 -4.10 -7.39
C PHE A 48 6.07 -2.60 -7.71
N ARG A 49 6.55 -2.26 -8.91
CA ARG A 49 6.72 -0.86 -9.35
C ARG A 49 5.36 -0.16 -9.42
N ILE A 50 4.38 -0.80 -10.05
CA ILE A 50 3.06 -0.22 -10.26
C ILE A 50 2.34 0.00 -8.93
N TRP A 51 2.38 -1.01 -8.05
CA TRP A 51 1.89 -0.88 -6.68
C TRP A 51 2.54 0.28 -5.95
N ASN A 52 3.88 0.36 -5.97
CA ASN A 52 4.59 1.41 -5.25
C ASN A 52 4.22 2.80 -5.78
N LYS A 53 4.03 2.98 -7.09
CA LYS A 53 3.53 4.22 -7.67
C LYS A 53 2.12 4.54 -7.18
N HIS A 54 1.20 3.58 -7.27
CA HIS A 54 -0.18 3.77 -6.85
C HIS A 54 -0.30 4.10 -5.36
N ALA A 55 0.30 3.28 -4.49
CA ALA A 55 0.24 3.47 -3.04
C ALA A 55 0.83 4.83 -2.62
N ASN A 56 1.86 5.33 -3.33
CA ASN A 56 2.43 6.66 -3.14
C ASN A 56 1.65 7.81 -3.80
N GLN A 57 0.48 7.55 -4.38
CA GLN A 57 -0.43 8.59 -4.92
C GLN A 57 -1.83 8.50 -4.28
N THR A 58 -2.23 7.33 -3.80
CA THR A 58 -3.53 7.05 -3.18
C THR A 58 -3.66 7.67 -1.79
N SER A 59 -4.84 8.19 -1.43
CA SER A 59 -5.14 8.66 -0.06
C SER A 59 -5.00 7.52 0.96
N LEU A 60 -4.49 7.80 2.17
CA LEU A 60 -4.33 6.74 3.17
C LEU A 60 -5.66 6.13 3.60
N LYS A 61 -6.78 6.85 3.44
CA LYS A 61 -8.13 6.33 3.71
C LYS A 61 -8.52 5.18 2.78
N ILE A 62 -8.04 5.19 1.54
CA ILE A 62 -8.33 4.15 0.54
C ILE A 62 -7.43 2.93 0.76
N LEU A 63 -6.28 3.10 1.43
CA LEU A 63 -5.35 2.03 1.78
C LEU A 63 -5.79 1.24 3.03
N ASN A 64 -7.11 1.24 3.30
CA ASN A 64 -7.78 0.47 4.33
C ASN A 64 -7.07 0.51 5.71
N PRO A 65 -6.96 1.67 6.36
CA PRO A 65 -6.25 1.79 7.61
C PRO A 65 -6.99 1.08 8.74
N THR A 66 -6.25 0.45 9.66
CA THR A 66 -6.83 -0.26 10.82
C THR A 66 -7.54 0.65 11.82
N THR A 67 -7.30 1.96 11.75
CA THR A 67 -7.90 2.97 12.62
C THR A 67 -8.29 4.19 11.81
N SER A 68 -9.44 4.80 12.14
CA SER A 68 -9.87 6.05 11.52
C SER A 68 -8.94 7.22 11.91
N PHE A 69 -8.59 8.05 10.94
CA PHE A 69 -7.86 9.31 11.15
C PHE A 69 -8.16 10.31 10.04
N ASP A 70 -7.80 11.57 10.29
CA ASP A 70 -7.92 12.64 9.31
C ASP A 70 -6.68 12.65 8.40
N ASP A 71 -6.84 12.17 7.16
CA ASP A 71 -5.79 12.10 6.14
C ASP A 71 -5.12 13.46 5.87
N SER A 72 -5.84 14.57 6.05
CA SER A 72 -5.28 15.92 5.86
C SER A 72 -4.20 16.28 6.87
N LYS A 73 -4.13 15.56 8.00
CA LYS A 73 -3.14 15.75 9.05
C LYS A 73 -1.93 14.82 8.91
N ALA A 74 -1.94 13.93 7.93
CA ALA A 74 -0.88 12.98 7.66
C ALA A 74 0.14 13.56 6.67
N THR A 75 1.42 13.50 7.02
CA THR A 75 2.53 13.93 6.17
C THR A 75 3.68 12.90 6.20
N ASN A 76 4.72 13.12 5.39
CA ASN A 76 5.94 12.30 5.38
C ASN A 76 5.68 10.79 5.33
N ARG A 77 4.75 10.35 4.47
CA ARG A 77 4.41 8.94 4.40
C ARG A 77 5.57 8.10 3.89
N LYS A 78 5.67 6.88 4.41
CA LYS A 78 6.61 5.86 3.97
C LYS A 78 5.89 4.51 3.95
N ILE A 79 5.87 3.88 2.78
CA ILE A 79 5.23 2.59 2.57
C ILE A 79 6.29 1.49 2.51
N ILE A 80 6.08 0.43 3.29
CA ILE A 80 6.91 -0.77 3.27
C ILE A 80 6.02 -1.92 2.81
N THR A 81 6.23 -2.35 1.57
CA THR A 81 5.62 -3.58 1.05
C THR A 81 6.38 -4.78 1.58
N HIS A 82 5.66 -5.72 2.18
CA HIS A 82 6.23 -6.96 2.71
C HIS A 82 6.14 -8.08 1.69
N ARG A 83 4.94 -8.27 1.12
CA ARG A 83 4.62 -9.39 0.24
C ARG A 83 3.66 -8.97 -0.87
N ILE A 84 3.84 -9.54 -2.04
CA ILE A 84 2.86 -9.52 -3.13
C ILE A 84 2.62 -10.97 -3.55
N VAL A 85 1.36 -11.40 -3.50
CA VAL A 85 0.94 -12.75 -3.85
C VAL A 85 0.11 -12.68 -5.12
N ASN A 86 0.48 -13.46 -6.13
CA ASN A 86 -0.38 -13.69 -7.28
C ASN A 86 -1.45 -14.72 -6.87
N LEU A 87 -2.72 -14.30 -6.84
CA LEU A 87 -3.83 -15.13 -6.38
C LEU A 87 -4.21 -16.23 -7.37
N LYS A 88 -3.79 -16.11 -8.64
CA LYS A 88 -4.02 -17.15 -9.64
C LYS A 88 -3.09 -18.35 -9.45
N THR A 89 -1.81 -18.08 -9.18
CA THR A 89 -0.78 -19.11 -9.01
C THR A 89 -0.51 -19.45 -7.54
N LEU A 90 -1.08 -18.67 -6.61
CA LEU A 90 -0.80 -18.72 -5.17
C LEU A 90 0.70 -18.58 -4.85
N SER A 91 1.45 -17.91 -5.73
CA SER A 91 2.89 -17.72 -5.57
C SER A 91 3.23 -16.31 -5.09
N GLU A 92 4.27 -16.20 -4.27
CA GLU A 92 4.84 -14.92 -3.89
C GLU A 92 5.70 -14.38 -5.04
N VAL A 93 5.32 -13.23 -5.58
CA VAL A 93 6.05 -12.56 -6.68
C VAL A 93 6.95 -11.44 -6.17
N PHE A 94 6.73 -11.02 -4.92
CA PHE A 94 7.63 -10.15 -4.19
C PHE A 94 7.61 -10.51 -2.71
N LEU A 95 8.80 -10.66 -2.12
CA LEU A 95 8.99 -10.80 -0.68
C LEU A 95 10.19 -9.95 -0.27
N LYS A 96 9.96 -8.95 0.58
CA LYS A 96 11.07 -8.21 1.18
C LYS A 96 11.68 -9.08 2.29
N LYS A 97 12.93 -9.51 2.11
CA LYS A 97 13.71 -10.11 3.21
C LYS A 97 13.93 -9.01 4.26
N THR A 98 13.33 -9.20 5.43
CA THR A 98 13.60 -8.40 6.64
C THR A 98 14.94 -8.74 7.23
#